data_AF-A0A0L0SWE3-F1
#
_entry.id   AF-A0A0L0SWE3-F1
#
_cell.length_a   1.000
_cell.length_b   1.000
_cell.length_c   1.000
_cell.angle_alpha   90.00
_cell.angle_beta   90.00
_cell.angle_gamma   90.00
#
_symmetry.space_group_name_H-M   'P 1'
#
loop_
_entity.id
_entity.type
_entity.pdbx_description
1 polymer ?
#
loop_
_entity_poly.entity_id
_entity_poly.type
_entity_poly.pdbx_seq_one_letter_code
_entity_poly.pdbx_strand_id
1 'polypeptide(L)'
;MSDTNSNDDLSRMDVGTGSDEELEGEEEGQQGGADAVDHEEETEMTTAIMAGIKLLPDLLSHQKSVDSTVLEAAEQRMEIAEQKVSIAAAVEEAENENRSPNMDAKIRQLRQIHHDLQTHLRNTKHEYSQGVIEYRNVIKKALPRGSRQNVLTMLANIQQEMAGIKGSIAALTSDVATVKVGITALQRQQVGTQIMAWICSRISKT
;
A
#
# COMPACT_ATOMS: atom_id res chain seq x y z
N MET A 1 -13.89 28.05 -21.74
CA MET A 1 -12.57 27.79 -22.37
C MET A 1 -11.92 26.71 -21.52
N SER A 2 -12.35 25.46 -21.69
CA SER A 2 -11.78 24.48 -22.63
C SER A 2 -10.65 23.73 -21.92
N ASP A 3 -10.61 22.40 -21.75
CA ASP A 3 -11.41 21.31 -22.30
C ASP A 3 -11.39 20.11 -21.33
N THR A 4 -12.45 19.30 -21.46
CA THR A 4 -12.64 17.93 -20.97
C THR A 4 -11.90 16.90 -21.82
N ASN A 5 -11.40 15.82 -21.21
CA ASN A 5 -11.13 14.52 -21.85
C ASN A 5 -10.99 13.49 -20.71
N SER A 6 -11.88 12.54 -20.38
CA SER A 6 -12.72 11.58 -21.12
C SER A 6 -11.98 10.58 -22.01
N ASN A 7 -12.50 9.34 -21.93
CA ASN A 7 -12.10 8.05 -22.53
C ASN A 7 -11.43 7.15 -21.47
N ASP A 8 -12.13 6.20 -20.82
CA ASP A 8 -12.99 5.12 -21.35
C ASP A 8 -12.35 4.43 -22.55
N ASP A 9 -11.81 3.22 -22.37
CA ASP A 9 -12.34 2.02 -23.05
C ASP A 9 -11.54 0.75 -22.72
N LEU A 10 -12.31 -0.27 -22.35
CA LEU A 10 -12.28 -1.66 -22.84
C LEU A 10 -10.92 -2.37 -22.98
N SER A 11 -10.79 -3.50 -22.27
CA SER A 11 -10.52 -4.79 -22.93
C SER A 11 -10.82 -5.96 -22.00
N ARG A 12 -12.04 -6.45 -22.17
CA ARG A 12 -12.53 -7.80 -21.88
C ARG A 12 -11.60 -8.83 -22.55
N MET A 13 -10.86 -9.62 -21.77
CA MET A 13 -10.22 -10.83 -22.27
C MET A 13 -11.16 -12.02 -22.04
N ASP A 14 -11.93 -12.26 -23.09
CA ASP A 14 -12.56 -13.53 -23.42
C ASP A 14 -11.54 -14.32 -24.24
N VAL A 15 -11.14 -15.50 -23.76
CA VAL A 15 -10.36 -16.50 -24.51
C VAL A 15 -10.93 -17.82 -24.01
N GLY A 16 -11.64 -18.61 -24.79
CA GLY A 16 -11.43 -18.90 -26.19
C GLY A 16 -11.31 -20.42 -26.27
N THR A 17 -12.44 -21.04 -26.60
CA THR A 17 -12.60 -22.44 -26.99
C THR A 17 -11.71 -22.78 -28.18
N GLY A 18 -10.91 -23.84 -28.11
CA GLY A 18 -10.49 -24.61 -29.29
C GLY A 18 -11.30 -25.91 -29.29
N SER A 19 -12.01 -26.31 -30.35
CA SER A 19 -11.59 -26.56 -31.74
C SER A 19 -10.32 -27.40 -31.81
N ASP A 20 -10.16 -28.37 -32.69
CA ASP A 20 -10.97 -29.15 -33.61
C ASP A 20 -9.89 -30.08 -34.20
N GLU A 21 -10.09 -31.39 -34.22
CA GLU A 21 -9.34 -32.23 -35.16
C GLU A 21 -10.34 -33.12 -35.88
N GLU A 22 -10.83 -32.54 -36.98
CA GLU A 22 -11.32 -33.23 -38.15
C GLU A 22 -10.21 -34.09 -38.74
N LEU A 23 -10.52 -35.36 -39.05
CA LEU A 23 -9.93 -36.03 -40.20
C LEU A 23 -11.06 -36.71 -40.98
N GLU A 24 -11.42 -36.05 -42.08
CA GLU A 24 -12.17 -36.58 -43.21
C GLU A 24 -11.34 -37.58 -44.04
N GLY A 25 -12.04 -38.37 -44.85
CA GLY A 25 -11.49 -39.19 -45.94
C GLY A 25 -12.18 -40.56 -45.97
N GLU A 26 -13.33 -40.71 -46.67
CA GLU A 26 -13.46 -41.11 -48.08
C GLU A 26 -13.01 -42.58 -48.31
N GLU A 27 -13.71 -43.49 -49.00
CA GLU A 27 -14.79 -43.44 -50.00
C GLU A 27 -15.30 -44.88 -50.24
N GLU A 28 -16.53 -45.01 -50.74
CA GLU A 28 -17.11 -46.04 -51.65
C GLU A 28 -16.85 -47.56 -51.37
N GLY A 29 -17.82 -48.46 -51.29
CA GLY A 29 -19.15 -48.52 -51.90
C GLY A 29 -19.29 -49.89 -52.60
N GLN A 30 -20.17 -50.79 -52.14
CA GLN A 30 -20.80 -51.79 -53.02
C GLN A 30 -22.03 -52.44 -52.37
N GLN A 31 -23.12 -52.41 -53.12
CA GLN A 31 -24.45 -52.95 -52.83
C GLN A 31 -24.48 -54.48 -52.68
N GLY A 32 -25.42 -54.97 -51.86
CA GLY A 32 -26.12 -56.23 -52.18
C GLY A 32 -26.72 -56.98 -50.99
N GLY A 33 -28.04 -57.18 -51.03
CA GLY A 33 -28.73 -58.29 -50.35
C GLY A 33 -29.36 -57.89 -49.01
N ALA A 34 -30.66 -57.60 -48.98
CA ALA A 34 -31.77 -58.57 -48.86
C ALA A 34 -32.03 -58.97 -47.40
N ASP A 35 -33.14 -58.43 -46.87
CA ASP A 35 -34.01 -59.01 -45.84
C ASP A 35 -33.37 -59.87 -44.74
N ALA A 36 -32.98 -59.22 -43.65
CA ALA A 36 -32.96 -59.84 -42.32
C ALA A 36 -33.41 -58.80 -41.27
N VAL A 37 -34.54 -59.08 -40.66
CA VAL A 37 -35.28 -58.26 -39.71
C VAL A 37 -34.59 -58.26 -38.33
N ASP A 38 -34.29 -57.07 -37.81
CA ASP A 38 -34.31 -56.59 -36.42
C ASP A 38 -34.00 -57.60 -35.28
N HIS A 39 -32.77 -58.07 -35.16
CA HIS A 39 -32.28 -58.67 -33.89
C HIS A 39 -30.88 -58.21 -33.46
N GLU A 40 -30.13 -57.47 -34.27
CA GLU A 40 -28.78 -57.02 -33.92
C GLU A 40 -28.80 -55.75 -33.04
N GLU A 41 -29.63 -54.76 -33.39
CA GLU A 41 -29.74 -53.48 -32.66
C GLU A 41 -30.27 -53.68 -31.21
N GLU A 42 -31.18 -54.64 -31.02
CA GLU A 42 -31.70 -55.00 -29.69
C GLU A 42 -30.61 -55.66 -28.82
N THR A 43 -29.70 -56.46 -29.42
CA THR A 43 -28.58 -57.08 -28.70
C THR A 43 -27.46 -56.10 -28.37
N GLU A 44 -27.19 -55.12 -29.23
CA GLU A 44 -26.24 -54.03 -28.97
C GLU A 44 -26.78 -53.11 -27.87
N MET A 45 -28.06 -52.75 -27.92
CA MET A 45 -28.71 -51.96 -26.88
C MET A 45 -28.70 -52.69 -25.53
N THR A 46 -29.00 -53.99 -25.52
CA THR A 46 -28.97 -54.81 -24.30
C THR A 46 -27.55 -54.95 -23.75
N THR A 47 -26.54 -55.07 -24.63
CA THR A 47 -25.12 -55.11 -24.24
C THR A 47 -24.65 -53.78 -23.68
N ALA A 48 -25.05 -52.66 -24.28
CA ALA A 48 -24.76 -51.31 -23.80
C ALA A 48 -25.44 -51.04 -22.44
N ILE A 49 -26.69 -51.48 -22.26
CA ILE A 49 -27.40 -51.39 -20.97
C ILE A 49 -26.69 -52.24 -19.90
N MET A 50 -26.29 -53.47 -20.21
CA MET A 50 -25.53 -54.31 -19.27
C MET A 50 -24.16 -53.73 -18.94
N ALA A 51 -23.47 -53.12 -19.92
CA ALA A 51 -22.21 -52.42 -19.69
C ALA A 51 -22.42 -51.20 -18.77
N GLY A 52 -23.47 -50.41 -19.00
CA GLY A 52 -23.85 -49.29 -18.13
C GLY A 52 -24.20 -49.72 -16.70
N ILE A 53 -24.96 -50.81 -16.55
CA ILE A 53 -25.30 -51.40 -15.23
C ILE A 53 -24.05 -51.91 -14.50
N LYS A 54 -23.06 -52.44 -15.22
CA LYS A 54 -21.79 -52.87 -14.63
C LYS A 54 -20.91 -51.70 -14.17
N LEU A 55 -21.00 -50.53 -14.82
CA LEU A 55 -20.22 -49.34 -14.47
C LEU A 55 -20.87 -48.48 -13.37
N LEU A 56 -22.18 -48.63 -13.16
CA LEU A 56 -22.97 -47.90 -12.15
C LEU A 56 -22.38 -47.97 -10.71
N PRO A 57 -21.93 -49.13 -10.20
CA PRO A 57 -21.30 -49.23 -8.88
C PRO A 57 -20.00 -48.42 -8.77
N ASP A 58 -19.17 -48.44 -9.82
CA ASP A 58 -17.90 -47.72 -9.86
C ASP A 58 -18.13 -46.20 -9.92
N LEU A 59 -19.09 -45.75 -10.72
CA LEU A 59 -19.51 -44.34 -10.76
C LEU A 59 -20.05 -43.86 -9.42
N LEU A 60 -20.87 -44.67 -8.73
CA LEU A 60 -21.36 -44.34 -7.38
C LEU A 60 -20.24 -44.30 -6.34
N SER A 61 -19.26 -45.21 -6.44
CA SER A 61 -18.09 -45.23 -5.56
C SER A 61 -17.22 -43.99 -5.77
N HIS A 62 -16.98 -43.62 -7.04
CA HIS A 62 -16.21 -42.45 -7.41
C HIS A 62 -16.90 -41.15 -6.96
N GLN A 63 -18.24 -41.06 -7.10
CA GLN A 63 -19.01 -39.92 -6.61
C GLN A 63 -18.89 -39.75 -5.10
N LYS A 64 -19.03 -40.84 -4.32
CA LYS A 64 -18.85 -40.81 -2.86
C LYS A 64 -17.44 -40.38 -2.45
N SER A 65 -16.42 -40.83 -3.18
CA SER A 65 -15.03 -40.41 -2.95
C SER A 65 -14.86 -38.92 -3.22
N VAL A 66 -15.43 -38.39 -4.30
CA VAL A 66 -15.38 -36.97 -4.64
C VAL A 66 -16.10 -36.15 -3.57
N ASP A 67 -17.31 -36.53 -3.17
CA ASP A 67 -18.08 -35.84 -2.14
C ASP A 67 -17.33 -35.78 -0.79
N SER A 68 -16.63 -36.86 -0.42
CA SER A 68 -15.78 -36.90 0.77
C SER A 68 -14.61 -35.90 0.70
N THR A 69 -13.93 -35.81 -0.45
CA THR A 69 -12.80 -34.86 -0.62
C THR A 69 -13.27 -33.41 -0.65
N VAL A 70 -14.46 -33.14 -1.21
CA VAL A 70 -15.05 -31.80 -1.24
C VAL A 70 -15.45 -31.36 0.16
N LEU A 71 -15.98 -32.27 0.98
CA LEU A 71 -16.32 -32.00 2.37
C LEU A 71 -15.06 -31.69 3.20
N GLU A 72 -14.00 -32.49 3.07
CA GLU A 72 -12.72 -32.25 3.76
C GLU A 72 -12.09 -30.91 3.34
N ALA A 73 -12.14 -30.57 2.04
CA ALA A 73 -11.67 -29.29 1.55
C ALA A 73 -12.51 -28.10 2.07
N ALA A 74 -13.81 -28.28 2.29
CA ALA A 74 -14.68 -27.26 2.87
C ALA A 74 -14.36 -27.02 4.36
N GLU A 75 -14.12 -28.09 5.13
CA GLU A 75 -13.71 -28.02 6.53
C GLU A 75 -12.36 -27.29 6.68
N GLN A 76 -11.37 -27.65 5.87
CA GLN A 76 -10.06 -26.98 5.84
C GLN A 76 -10.20 -25.48 5.49
N ARG A 77 -11.07 -25.13 4.54
CA ARG A 77 -11.33 -23.73 4.18
C ARG A 77 -11.96 -22.94 5.33
N MET A 78 -12.86 -23.57 6.08
CA MET A 78 -13.50 -22.97 7.25
C MET A 78 -12.47 -22.74 8.37
N GLU A 79 -11.62 -23.72 8.66
CA GLU A 79 -10.54 -23.59 9.63
C GLU A 79 -9.55 -22.47 9.23
N ILE A 80 -9.16 -22.41 7.95
CA ILE A 80 -8.33 -21.32 7.42
C ILE A 80 -9.03 -19.96 7.58
N ALA A 81 -10.34 -19.89 7.39
CA ALA A 81 -11.10 -18.64 7.56
C ALA A 81 -11.11 -18.20 9.03
N GLU A 82 -11.31 -19.11 9.97
CA GLU A 82 -11.25 -18.82 11.41
C GLU A 82 -9.86 -18.37 11.84
N GLN A 83 -8.81 -19.04 11.36
CA GLN A 83 -7.43 -18.63 11.61
C GLN A 83 -7.15 -17.23 11.06
N LYS A 84 -7.68 -16.88 9.88
CA LYS A 84 -7.54 -15.52 9.30
C LYS A 84 -8.23 -14.46 10.16
N VAL A 85 -9.41 -14.74 10.70
CA VAL A 85 -10.12 -13.82 11.60
C VAL A 85 -9.33 -13.62 12.90
N SER A 86 -8.79 -14.70 13.48
CA SER A 86 -7.95 -14.64 14.68
C SER A 86 -6.65 -13.83 14.45
N ILE A 87 -6.02 -14.00 13.28
CA ILE A 87 -4.84 -13.23 12.89
C ILE A 87 -5.18 -11.75 12.73
N ALA A 88 -6.28 -11.42 12.05
CA ALA A 88 -6.70 -10.03 11.87
C ALA A 88 -6.94 -9.31 13.21
N ALA A 89 -7.61 -9.98 14.15
CA ALA A 89 -7.82 -9.45 15.50
C ALA A 89 -6.50 -9.25 16.27
N ALA A 90 -5.58 -10.22 16.20
CA ALA A 90 -4.27 -10.11 16.84
C ALA A 90 -3.37 -9.02 16.22
N VAL A 91 -3.50 -8.78 14.91
CA VAL A 91 -2.81 -7.68 14.22
C VAL A 91 -3.38 -6.33 14.68
N GLU A 92 -4.70 -6.19 14.78
CA GLU A 92 -5.34 -4.97 15.27
C GLU A 92 -4.95 -4.68 16.73
N GLU A 93 -4.93 -5.70 17.59
CA GLU A 93 -4.47 -5.59 18.98
C GLU A 93 -2.98 -5.19 19.07
N ALA A 94 -2.12 -5.82 18.27
CA ALA A 94 -0.70 -5.47 18.20
C ALA A 94 -0.46 -4.05 17.64
N GLU A 95 -1.24 -3.60 16.66
CA GLU A 95 -1.18 -2.22 16.15
C GLU A 95 -1.60 -1.20 17.22
N ASN A 96 -2.58 -1.55 18.04
CA ASN A 96 -3.06 -0.69 19.12
C ASN A 96 -2.05 -0.61 20.29
N GLU A 97 -1.40 -1.72 20.63
CA GLU A 97 -0.34 -1.75 21.66
C GLU A 97 0.97 -1.09 21.20
N ASN A 98 1.32 -1.21 19.91
CA ASN A 98 2.57 -0.70 19.35
C ASN A 98 2.52 0.78 18.96
N ARG A 99 1.33 1.40 18.95
CA ARG A 99 1.15 2.84 19.14
C ARG A 99 1.49 3.19 20.59
N SER A 100 2.77 3.10 20.96
CA SER A 100 3.19 3.50 22.29
C SER A 100 2.77 4.97 22.50
N PRO A 101 1.84 5.27 23.41
CA PRO A 101 1.36 6.65 23.64
C PRO A 101 2.51 7.59 24.02
N ASN A 102 3.65 7.02 24.44
CA ASN A 102 4.91 7.71 24.71
C ASN A 102 5.51 8.37 23.45
N MET A 103 5.54 7.69 22.31
CA MET A 103 6.15 8.25 21.08
C MET A 103 5.26 9.32 20.44
N ASP A 104 3.95 9.11 20.40
CA ASP A 104 3.00 10.13 19.91
C ASP A 104 2.94 11.35 20.84
N ALA A 105 3.07 11.16 22.15
CA ALA A 105 3.22 12.26 23.09
C ALA A 105 4.52 13.03 22.87
N LYS A 106 5.65 12.34 22.68
CA LYS A 106 6.95 12.97 22.36
C LYS A 106 6.92 13.73 21.04
N ILE A 107 6.29 13.17 20.00
CA ILE A 107 6.12 13.85 18.70
C ILE A 107 5.26 15.11 18.86
N ARG A 108 4.18 15.05 19.64
CA ARG A 108 3.37 16.24 19.95
C ARG A 108 4.16 17.29 20.73
N GLN A 109 4.91 16.89 21.75
CA GLN A 109 5.78 17.81 22.51
C GLN A 109 6.83 18.48 21.62
N LEU A 110 7.51 17.72 20.76
CA LEU A 110 8.50 18.26 19.81
C LEU A 110 7.86 19.25 18.83
N ARG A 111 6.65 18.98 18.32
CA ARG A 111 5.92 19.93 17.48
C ARG A 111 5.58 21.22 18.21
N GLN A 112 5.17 21.11 19.48
CA GLN A 112 4.87 22.27 20.31
C GLN A 112 6.12 23.13 20.55
N ILE A 113 7.21 22.51 20.99
CA ILE A 113 8.50 23.20 21.20
C ILE A 113 8.97 23.90 19.92
N HIS A 114 8.85 23.24 18.76
CA HIS A 114 9.18 23.84 17.47
C HIS A 114 8.32 25.07 17.16
N HIS A 115 7.00 25.00 17.41
CA HIS A 115 6.10 26.13 17.21
C HIS A 115 6.44 27.32 18.11
N ASP A 116 6.74 27.05 19.38
CA ASP A 116 7.10 28.07 20.36
C ASP A 116 8.43 28.74 19.99
N LEU A 117 9.43 27.95 19.57
CA LEU A 117 10.71 28.45 19.06
C LEU A 117 10.53 29.34 17.82
N GLN A 118 9.68 28.95 16.87
CA GLN A 118 9.40 29.78 15.70
C GLN A 118 8.74 31.10 16.07
N THR A 119 7.83 31.08 17.04
CA THR A 119 7.15 32.28 17.51
C THR A 119 8.12 33.21 18.24
N HIS A 120 8.96 32.66 19.13
CA HIS A 120 9.99 33.42 19.81
C HIS A 120 10.97 34.07 18.82
N LEU A 121 11.45 33.30 17.84
CA LEU A 121 12.36 33.81 16.80
C LEU A 121 11.75 34.95 15.98
N ARG A 122 10.45 34.85 15.65
CA ARG A 122 9.72 35.90 14.95
C ARG A 122 9.65 37.18 15.79
N ASN A 123 9.37 37.04 17.09
CA ASN A 123 9.26 38.17 18.02
C ASN A 123 10.62 38.84 18.25
N THR A 124 11.68 38.09 18.53
CA THR A 124 13.03 38.63 18.73
C THR A 124 13.51 39.37 17.48
N LYS A 125 13.24 38.83 16.28
CA LYS A 125 13.56 39.51 15.02
C LYS A 125 12.81 40.84 14.89
N HIS A 126 11.55 40.88 15.31
CA HIS A 126 10.75 42.11 15.28
C HIS A 126 11.29 43.15 16.27
N GLU A 127 11.48 42.78 17.54
CA GLU A 127 12.01 43.65 18.58
C GLU A 127 13.38 44.23 18.21
N TYR A 128 14.27 43.40 17.67
CA TYR A 128 15.57 43.86 17.20
C TYR A 128 15.43 44.88 16.07
N SER A 129 14.57 44.60 15.07
CA SER A 129 14.36 45.52 13.96
C SER A 129 13.81 46.88 14.42
N GLN A 130 12.92 46.88 15.41
CA GLN A 130 12.41 48.09 16.04
C GLN A 130 13.51 48.83 16.80
N GLY A 131 14.30 48.12 17.60
CA GLY A 131 15.44 48.70 18.33
C GLY A 131 16.44 49.39 17.41
N VAL A 132 16.76 48.80 16.26
CA VAL A 132 17.64 49.41 15.25
C VAL A 132 17.04 50.72 14.68
N ILE A 133 15.74 50.74 14.40
CA ILE A 133 15.03 51.93 13.90
C ILE A 133 15.04 53.04 14.96
N GLU A 134 14.74 52.69 16.21
CA GLU A 134 14.72 53.62 17.33
C GLU A 134 16.11 54.20 17.59
N TYR A 135 17.14 53.35 17.63
CA TYR A 135 18.53 53.76 17.79
C TYR A 135 18.96 54.72 16.68
N ARG A 136 18.64 54.39 15.41
CA ARG A 136 18.88 55.27 14.26
C ARG A 136 18.20 56.63 14.42
N ASN A 137 16.97 56.67 14.94
CA ASN A 137 16.23 57.91 15.15
C ASN A 137 16.81 58.76 16.29
N VAL A 138 17.25 58.12 17.38
CA VAL A 138 17.94 58.80 18.50
C VAL A 138 19.25 59.42 18.01
N ILE A 139 20.08 58.68 17.28
CA ILE A 139 21.34 59.21 16.71
C ILE A 139 21.07 60.39 15.78
N LYS A 140 20.02 60.29 14.94
CA LYS A 140 19.64 61.39 14.05
C LYS A 140 19.30 62.66 14.84
N LYS A 141 18.65 62.54 15.98
CA LYS A 141 18.26 63.67 16.83
C LYS A 141 19.40 64.20 17.71
N ALA A 142 20.30 63.35 18.16
CA ALA A 142 21.26 63.67 19.22
C ALA A 142 22.69 64.00 18.75
N LEU A 143 23.16 63.51 17.58
CA LEU A 143 24.57 63.66 17.20
C LEU A 143 24.84 64.68 16.07
N PRO A 144 25.88 65.53 16.21
CA PRO A 144 26.44 66.34 15.12
C PRO A 144 26.93 65.46 13.96
N ARG A 145 26.94 66.02 12.74
CA ARG A 145 27.15 65.28 11.47
C ARG A 145 28.40 64.37 11.44
N GLY A 146 29.50 64.74 12.12
CA GLY A 146 30.73 63.94 12.16
C GLY A 146 30.58 62.60 12.91
N SER A 147 30.06 62.63 14.13
CA SER A 147 29.89 61.42 14.95
C SER A 147 28.75 60.53 14.46
N ARG A 148 27.79 61.09 13.70
CA ARG A 148 26.70 60.35 13.03
C ARG A 148 27.23 59.29 12.06
N GLN A 149 28.36 59.54 11.40
CA GLN A 149 28.88 58.64 10.37
C GLN A 149 29.39 57.31 10.96
N ASN A 150 30.12 57.36 12.08
CA ASN A 150 30.63 56.15 12.74
C ASN A 150 29.50 55.23 13.22
N VAL A 151 28.42 55.80 13.73
CA VAL A 151 27.28 55.00 14.21
C VAL A 151 26.46 54.44 13.04
N LEU A 152 26.35 55.15 11.92
CA LEU A 152 25.75 54.61 10.70
C LEU A 152 26.55 53.42 10.15
N THR A 153 27.88 53.48 10.18
CA THR A 153 28.75 52.36 9.80
C THR A 153 28.53 51.16 10.72
N MET A 154 28.46 51.38 12.04
CA MET A 154 28.19 50.31 13.00
C MET A 154 26.80 49.69 12.79
N LEU A 155 25.79 50.50 12.45
CA LEU A 155 24.44 50.03 12.12
C LEU A 155 24.41 49.19 10.83
N ALA A 156 25.22 49.56 9.84
CA ALA A 156 25.35 48.80 8.60
C ALA A 156 26.01 47.43 8.85
N ASN A 157 27.05 47.38 9.68
CA ASN A 157 27.70 46.13 10.09
C ASN A 157 26.71 45.20 10.82
N ILE A 158 25.95 45.75 11.76
CA ILE A 158 24.85 45.04 12.45
C ILE A 158 23.83 44.46 11.46
N GLN A 159 23.41 45.24 10.45
CA GLN A 159 22.48 44.74 9.43
C GLN A 159 23.09 43.58 8.62
N GLN A 160 24.39 43.65 8.34
CA GLN A 160 25.07 42.60 7.60
C GLN A 160 25.21 41.31 8.43
N GLU A 161 25.55 41.41 9.71
CA GLU A 161 25.56 40.28 10.64
C GLU A 161 24.18 39.63 10.75
N MET A 162 23.12 40.43 10.82
CA MET A 162 21.76 39.91 10.86
C MET A 162 21.37 39.17 9.58
N ALA A 163 21.83 39.64 8.42
CA ALA A 163 21.64 38.92 7.16
C ALA A 163 22.32 37.54 7.21
N GLY A 164 23.51 37.45 7.80
CA GLY A 164 24.21 36.19 8.08
C GLY A 164 23.40 35.26 8.99
N ILE A 165 22.91 35.77 10.12
CA ILE A 165 22.06 35.01 11.07
C ILE A 165 20.80 34.48 10.38
N LYS A 166 20.15 35.30 9.53
CA LYS A 166 18.99 34.88 8.75
C LYS A 166 19.33 33.73 7.79
N GLY A 167 20.51 33.75 7.18
CA GLY A 167 21.03 32.64 6.38
C GLY A 167 21.20 31.36 7.20
N SER A 168 21.83 31.45 8.37
CA SER A 168 22.00 30.30 9.27
C SER A 168 20.67 29.72 9.75
N ILE A 169 19.66 30.56 10.03
CA ILE A 169 18.30 30.11 10.37
C ILE A 169 17.66 29.34 9.21
N ALA A 170 17.85 29.80 7.97
CA ALA A 170 17.32 29.12 6.79
C ALA A 170 17.98 27.74 6.61
N ALA A 171 19.30 27.65 6.80
CA ALA A 171 20.02 26.38 6.78
C ALA A 171 19.50 25.42 7.87
N LEU A 172 19.37 25.90 9.10
CA LEU A 172 18.83 25.11 10.21
C LEU A 172 17.40 24.61 9.94
N THR A 173 16.57 25.44 9.30
CA THR A 173 15.21 25.06 8.90
C THR A 173 15.23 23.91 7.89
N SER A 174 16.18 23.93 6.95
CA SER A 174 16.40 22.85 5.98
C SER A 174 16.84 21.56 6.67
N ASP A 175 17.80 21.65 7.59
CA ASP A 175 18.30 20.50 8.35
C ASP A 175 17.17 19.83 9.15
N VAL A 176 16.31 20.63 9.79
CA VAL A 176 15.13 20.14 10.50
C VAL A 176 14.15 19.42 9.56
N ALA A 177 13.95 19.92 8.34
CA ALA A 177 13.12 19.25 7.34
C ALA A 177 13.71 17.87 6.96
N THR A 178 15.02 17.78 6.78
CA THR A 178 15.73 16.52 6.51
C THR A 178 15.58 15.55 7.68
N VAL A 179 15.74 16.00 8.92
CA VAL A 179 15.54 15.17 10.12
C VAL A 179 14.10 14.62 10.16
N LYS A 180 13.09 15.43 9.84
CA LYS A 180 11.70 14.98 9.79
C LYS A 180 11.46 13.86 8.77
N VAL A 181 12.08 13.96 7.59
CA VAL A 181 12.05 12.88 6.59
C VAL A 181 12.75 11.63 7.11
N GLY A 182 13.92 11.77 7.74
CA GLY A 182 14.65 10.67 8.36
C GLY A 182 13.84 9.93 9.44
N ILE A 183 13.16 10.67 10.31
CA ILE A 183 12.26 10.09 11.32
C ILE A 183 11.15 9.27 10.65
N THR A 184 10.55 9.81 9.59
CA THR A 184 9.46 9.12 8.86
C THR A 184 9.97 7.82 8.22
N ALA A 185 11.19 7.82 7.67
CA ALA A 185 11.80 6.63 7.09
C ALA A 185 12.10 5.56 8.16
N LEU A 186 12.65 5.96 9.31
CA LEU A 186 12.90 5.06 10.44
C LEU A 186 11.60 4.43 10.97
N GLN A 187 10.52 5.21 11.08
CA GLN A 187 9.22 4.67 11.48
C GLN A 187 8.72 3.58 10.53
N ARG A 188 8.84 3.79 9.21
CA ARG A 188 8.47 2.76 8.22
C ARG A 188 9.33 1.51 8.35
N GLN A 189 10.64 1.69 8.51
CA GLN A 189 11.56 0.57 8.67
C GLN A 189 11.24 -0.24 9.93
N GLN A 190 10.98 0.44 11.05
CA GLN A 190 10.62 -0.19 12.32
C GLN A 190 9.32 -1.00 12.21
N VAL A 191 8.31 -0.50 11.48
CA VAL A 191 7.08 -1.26 11.21
C VAL A 191 7.39 -2.50 10.37
N GLY A 192 8.17 -2.35 9.30
CA GLY A 192 8.55 -3.47 8.43
C GLY A 192 9.33 -4.57 9.16
N THR A 193 10.31 -4.23 10.00
CA THR A 193 11.07 -5.22 10.78
C THR A 193 10.21 -5.93 11.81
N GLN A 194 9.27 -5.22 12.44
CA GLN A 194 8.35 -5.84 13.40
C GLN A 194 7.37 -6.81 12.72
N ILE A 195 6.83 -6.46 11.55
CA ILE A 195 5.99 -7.37 10.75
C ILE A 195 6.77 -8.65 10.42
N MET A 196 8.02 -8.52 9.94
CA MET A 196 8.84 -9.69 9.62
C MET A 196 9.15 -10.55 10.84
N ALA A 197 9.48 -9.93 11.99
CA ALA A 197 9.72 -10.66 13.23
C ALA A 197 8.49 -11.43 13.69
N TRP A 198 7.29 -10.84 13.56
CA TRP A 198 6.02 -11.49 13.87
C TRP A 198 5.76 -12.69 12.95
N ILE A 199 5.94 -12.52 11.64
CA ILE A 199 5.79 -13.61 10.65
C ILE A 199 6.73 -14.78 10.98
N CYS A 200 8.02 -14.51 11.19
CA CYS A 200 9.02 -15.53 11.52
C CYS A 200 8.68 -16.28 12.82
N SER A 201 8.21 -15.57 13.85
CA SER A 201 7.79 -16.16 15.13
C SER A 201 6.57 -17.07 14.97
N ARG A 202 5.66 -16.75 14.05
CA ARG A 202 4.46 -17.55 13.80
C ARG A 202 4.75 -18.81 13.00
N ILE A 203 5.57 -18.70 11.95
CA ILE A 203 5.99 -19.84 11.12
C ILE A 203 6.87 -20.82 11.93
N SER A 204 7.70 -20.34 12.85
CA SER A 204 8.55 -21.21 13.66
C SER A 204 7.79 -22.05 14.71
N LYS A 205 6.50 -21.79 14.94
CA LYS A 205 5.66 -22.49 15.93
C LYS A 205 4.73 -23.54 15.31
N THR A 206 4.67 -23.61 13.98
CA THR A 206 3.99 -24.65 13.20
C THR A 206 5.01 -25.66 12.72
#